data_AF-A0A2S6PZ51-F1
#
_entry.id   AF-A0A2S6PZ51-F1
#
_cell.length_a   1.000
_cell.length_b   1.000
_cell.length_c   1.000
_cell.angle_alpha   90.00
_cell.angle_beta   90.00
_cell.angle_gamma   90.00
#
_symmetry.space_group_name_H-M   'P 1'
#
loop_
_entity.id
_entity.type
_entity.pdbx_description
1 polymer ?
#
loop_
_entity_poly.entity_id
_entity_poly.type
_entity_poly.pdbx_seq_one_letter_code
_entity_poly.pdbx_strand_id
1 'polypeptide(L)'
;MLIVIVPVRYAVGDALADDRLRQELTVTAESVNPLAVTKEQPAERGHRSVPPVEAEVICSDRDEHRHRVTSRSVDIPCPTPPDRQQVRGSGHRSRRPHSSATSPPTGSGRPEA
;
A
#
# COMPACT_ATOMS: atom_id res chain seq x y z
N MET A 1 -3.74 6.43 14.41
CA MET A 1 -4.34 6.18 13.08
C MET A 1 -4.23 7.45 12.25
N LEU A 2 -3.43 7.44 11.19
CA LEU A 2 -3.22 8.60 10.32
C LEU A 2 -3.59 8.18 8.89
N ILE A 3 -4.56 8.87 8.28
CA ILE A 3 -5.05 8.60 6.92
C ILE A 3 -4.82 9.84 6.06
N VAL A 4 -4.00 9.73 5.01
CA VAL A 4 -3.53 10.88 4.21
C VAL A 4 -3.22 10.46 2.76
N ILE A 5 -3.98 10.91 1.74
CA ILE A 5 -3.55 10.92 0.31
C ILE A 5 -4.06 12.14 -0.50
N VAL A 6 -3.13 12.89 -1.12
CA VAL A 6 -3.18 13.88 -2.26
C VAL A 6 -1.70 14.09 -2.70
N PRO A 7 -1.26 14.33 -3.96
CA PRO A 7 0.16 14.26 -4.40
C PRO A 7 1.27 14.97 -3.59
N VAL A 8 1.00 16.14 -2.99
CA VAL A 8 1.94 16.78 -2.02
C VAL A 8 2.13 15.95 -0.73
N ARG A 9 1.16 15.07 -0.43
CA ARG A 9 1.14 14.22 0.76
C ARG A 9 1.97 12.96 0.66
N TYR A 10 2.52 12.55 -0.49
CA TYR A 10 3.42 11.39 -0.49
C TYR A 10 4.70 11.72 0.28
N ALA A 11 5.42 12.78 -0.10
CA ALA A 11 6.62 13.19 0.63
C ALA A 11 6.35 13.56 2.11
N VAL A 12 5.20 14.18 2.41
CA VAL A 12 4.81 14.52 3.80
C VAL A 12 4.40 13.27 4.59
N GLY A 13 3.62 12.38 3.99
CA GLY A 13 3.22 11.10 4.58
C GLY A 13 4.43 10.21 4.83
N ASP A 14 5.41 10.27 3.93
CA ASP A 14 6.69 9.60 4.05
C ASP A 14 7.49 10.09 5.25
N ALA A 15 7.70 11.40 5.34
CA ALA A 15 8.41 12.02 6.45
C ALA A 15 7.72 11.74 7.80
N LEU A 16 6.38 11.77 7.82
CA LEU A 16 5.60 11.48 9.02
C LEU A 16 5.65 10.00 9.40
N ALA A 17 5.58 9.10 8.43
CA ALA A 17 5.75 7.67 8.68
C ALA A 17 7.14 7.38 9.26
N ASP A 18 8.20 7.98 8.70
CA ASP A 18 9.56 7.82 9.19
C ASP A 18 9.71 8.33 10.64
N ASP A 19 9.12 9.49 10.98
CA ASP A 19 9.14 10.03 12.34
C ASP A 19 8.44 9.09 13.34
N ARG A 20 7.27 8.52 12.96
CA ARG A 20 6.55 7.56 13.82
C ARG A 20 7.32 6.27 14.01
N LEU A 21 7.97 5.75 12.96
CA LEU A 21 8.79 4.56 13.06
C LEU A 21 10.03 4.78 13.95
N ARG A 22 10.64 5.98 13.91
CA ARG A 22 11.75 6.35 14.83
C ARG A 22 11.33 6.41 16.29
N GLN A 23 10.05 6.65 16.56
CA GLN A 23 9.45 6.61 17.90
C GLN A 23 8.94 5.21 18.28
N GLU A 24 9.32 4.17 17.51
CA GLU A 24 8.91 2.77 17.71
C GLU A 24 7.39 2.54 17.60
N LEU A 25 6.68 3.45 16.92
CA LEU A 25 5.24 3.36 16.71
C LEU A 25 4.91 2.61 15.42
N THR A 26 3.79 1.88 15.43
CA THR A 26 3.25 1.22 14.23
C THR A 26 2.58 2.23 13.30
N VAL A 27 2.87 2.11 12.01
CA VAL A 27 2.27 2.93 10.95
C VAL A 27 1.48 2.04 10.00
N THR A 28 0.24 2.40 9.74
CA THR A 28 -0.60 1.77 8.70
C THR A 28 -0.86 2.79 7.60
N ALA A 29 -0.59 2.40 6.35
CA ALA A 29 -0.88 3.19 5.18
C ALA A 29 -1.86 2.43 4.28
N GLU A 30 -2.94 3.10 3.88
CA GLU A 30 -3.90 2.59 2.91
C GLU A 30 -3.84 3.47 1.66
N SER A 31 -3.82 2.87 0.47
CA SER A 31 -3.93 3.62 -0.78
C SER A 31 -4.76 2.89 -1.83
N VAL A 32 -5.52 3.65 -2.61
CA VAL A 32 -6.30 3.18 -3.76
C VAL A 32 -5.73 3.70 -5.09
N ASN A 33 -4.45 4.11 -5.09
CA ASN A 33 -3.84 4.79 -6.23
C ASN A 33 -3.35 3.79 -7.30
N PRO A 34 -3.71 3.96 -8.60
CA PRO A 34 -3.19 3.15 -9.69
C PRO A 34 -1.69 3.37 -10.00
N LEU A 35 -1.08 4.47 -9.55
CA LEU A 35 0.31 4.81 -9.86
C LEU A 35 1.31 3.85 -9.22
N ALA A 36 2.25 3.31 -10.02
CA ALA A 36 3.29 2.38 -9.57
C ALA A 36 4.13 2.93 -8.41
N VAL A 37 4.49 4.22 -8.46
CA VAL A 37 5.27 4.89 -7.42
C VAL A 37 4.65 4.78 -6.01
N THR A 38 3.32 4.74 -5.91
CA THR A 38 2.64 4.60 -4.61
C THR A 38 2.63 3.19 -4.06
N LYS A 39 2.94 2.21 -4.91
CA LYS A 39 3.11 0.81 -4.53
C LYS A 39 4.54 0.51 -4.12
N GLU A 40 5.52 1.20 -4.69
CA GLU A 40 6.94 0.96 -4.41
C GLU A 40 7.42 1.70 -3.15
N GLN A 41 6.84 2.87 -2.84
CA GLN A 41 7.21 3.70 -1.67
C GLN A 41 7.22 2.97 -0.32
N PRO A 42 6.23 2.12 0.05
CA PRO A 42 6.27 1.42 1.33
C PRO A 42 7.45 0.44 1.43
N ALA A 43 7.84 -0.21 0.33
CA ALA A 43 9.00 -1.08 0.28
C ALA A 43 10.31 -0.28 0.49
N GLU A 44 10.47 0.84 -0.23
CA GLU A 44 11.60 1.74 -0.07
C GLU A 44 11.75 2.29 1.35
N ARG A 45 10.62 2.63 2.00
CA ARG A 45 10.61 3.07 3.40
C ARG A 45 11.01 1.95 4.36
N GLY A 46 10.51 0.75 4.12
CA GLY A 46 10.80 -0.39 4.97
C GLY A 46 12.26 -0.85 4.90
N HIS A 47 12.92 -0.67 3.76
CA HIS A 47 14.37 -0.83 3.64
C HIS A 47 15.17 0.13 4.55
N ARG A 48 14.56 1.24 4.99
CA ARG A 48 15.22 2.29 5.76
C ARG A 48 15.13 2.13 7.27
N SER A 49 14.15 1.36 7.78
CA SER A 49 13.89 1.29 9.23
C SER A 49 13.42 -0.09 9.73
N VAL A 50 12.43 -0.70 9.06
CA VAL A 50 11.82 -1.98 9.45
C VAL A 50 11.12 -2.61 8.24
N PRO A 51 11.18 -3.94 8.05
CA PRO A 51 10.53 -4.58 6.91
C PRO A 51 9.00 -4.35 6.94
N PRO A 52 8.39 -3.91 5.82
CA PRO A 52 6.97 -3.60 5.79
C PRO A 52 6.14 -4.89 5.61
N VAL A 53 4.93 -4.91 6.18
CA VAL A 53 3.91 -5.91 5.87
C VAL A 53 2.90 -5.28 4.94
N GLU A 54 2.70 -5.89 3.77
CA GLU A 54 1.84 -5.35 2.73
C GLU A 54 0.64 -6.29 2.51
N ALA A 55 -0.55 -5.70 2.40
CA ALA A 55 -1.78 -6.41 2.10
C ALA A 55 -2.51 -5.70 0.95
N GLU A 56 -2.90 -6.47 -0.08
CA GLU A 56 -3.69 -5.96 -1.19
C GLU A 56 -5.12 -6.52 -1.09
N VAL A 57 -6.11 -5.63 -1.10
CA VAL A 57 -7.52 -6.01 -1.10
C VAL A 57 -8.04 -5.98 -2.53
N ILE A 58 -8.41 -7.15 -3.03
CA ILE A 58 -9.00 -7.32 -4.37
C ILE A 58 -10.43 -7.80 -4.19
N CYS A 59 -11.36 -7.20 -4.93
CA CYS A 59 -12.70 -7.75 -5.07
C CYS A 59 -12.67 -8.83 -6.16
N SER A 60 -12.78 -10.10 -5.75
CA SER A 60 -12.77 -11.26 -6.65
C SER A 60 -14.04 -11.36 -7.51
N ASP A 61 -15.18 -10.90 -6.97
CA ASP A 61 -16.46 -10.89 -7.65
C ASP A 61 -16.70 -9.57 -8.40
N ARG A 62 -16.82 -9.67 -9.72
CA ARG A 62 -16.99 -8.51 -10.62
C ARG A 62 -18.39 -7.91 -10.59
N ASP A 63 -19.39 -8.70 -10.23
CA ASP A 63 -20.77 -8.26 -10.11
C ASP A 63 -20.99 -7.58 -8.76
N GLU A 64 -20.40 -8.11 -7.69
CA GLU A 64 -20.35 -7.43 -6.40
C GLU A 64 -19.57 -6.10 -6.50
N HIS A 65 -18.41 -6.11 -7.17
CA HIS A 65 -17.66 -4.88 -7.43
C HIS A 65 -18.49 -3.87 -8.24
N ARG A 66 -19.27 -4.34 -9.23
CA ARG A 66 -20.21 -3.50 -9.98
C ARG A 66 -21.19 -2.84 -9.03
N HIS A 67 -21.86 -3.66 -8.25
CA HIS A 67 -22.91 -3.23 -7.35
C HIS A 67 -22.38 -2.13 -6.44
N ARG A 68 -21.27 -2.39 -5.72
CA ARG A 68 -20.62 -1.43 -4.82
C ARG A 68 -20.24 -0.10 -5.47
N VAL A 69 -19.68 -0.12 -6.69
CA VAL A 69 -19.31 1.12 -7.39
C VAL A 69 -20.54 1.94 -7.74
N THR A 70 -21.63 1.28 -8.15
CA THR A 70 -22.85 1.96 -8.61
C THR A 70 -23.81 2.36 -7.49
N SER A 71 -23.79 1.66 -6.35
CA SER A 71 -24.71 1.89 -5.24
C SER A 71 -24.11 2.71 -4.10
N ARG A 72 -22.78 2.96 -4.10
CA ARG A 72 -22.16 3.76 -3.05
C ARG A 72 -22.73 5.19 -3.04
N SER A 73 -23.15 5.63 -1.87
CA SER A 73 -23.34 7.05 -1.58
C SER A 73 -22.02 7.65 -1.11
N VAL A 74 -21.76 8.89 -1.49
CA VAL A 74 -20.58 9.64 -1.06
C VAL A 74 -21.05 10.79 -0.19
N ASP A 75 -20.79 10.68 1.12
CA ASP A 75 -21.23 11.65 2.14
C ASP A 75 -20.15 12.71 2.45
N ILE A 76 -19.35 13.02 1.43
CA ILE A 76 -18.36 14.10 1.46
C ILE A 76 -18.64 15.02 0.28
N PRO A 77 -18.35 16.33 0.39
CA PRO A 77 -18.43 17.28 -0.73
C PRO A 77 -17.37 16.92 -1.77
N CYS A 78 -17.60 15.85 -2.51
CA CYS A 78 -16.72 15.32 -3.53
C CYS A 78 -17.31 15.73 -4.89
N PRO A 79 -16.47 16.03 -5.89
CA PRO A 79 -16.91 15.95 -7.28
C PRO A 79 -17.51 14.57 -7.56
N THR A 80 -18.48 14.51 -8.48
CA THR A 80 -19.24 13.31 -8.84
C THR A 80 -18.36 12.05 -8.83
N PRO A 81 -18.72 11.01 -8.06
CA PRO A 81 -17.91 9.79 -8.00
C PRO A 81 -17.76 9.16 -9.39
N PRO A 82 -16.60 8.55 -9.69
CA PRO A 82 -16.39 7.91 -10.99
C PRO A 82 -17.38 6.77 -11.21
N ASP A 83 -17.82 6.64 -12.46
CA ASP A 83 -18.68 5.55 -12.91
C ASP A 83 -17.92 4.23 -13.07
N ARG A 84 -18.65 3.15 -13.37
CA ARG A 84 -18.07 1.81 -13.56
C ARG A 84 -16.99 1.77 -14.64
N GLN A 85 -17.19 2.47 -15.75
CA GLN A 85 -16.26 2.43 -16.88
C GLN A 85 -14.95 3.14 -16.51
N GLN A 86 -15.03 4.27 -15.82
CA GLN A 86 -13.88 5.01 -15.31
C GLN A 86 -13.11 4.18 -14.27
N VAL A 87 -13.80 3.48 -13.36
CA VAL A 87 -13.13 2.60 -12.38
C VAL A 87 -12.38 1.46 -13.08
N ARG A 88 -12.98 0.81 -14.09
CA ARG A 88 -12.32 -0.26 -14.86
C ARG A 88 -11.16 0.25 -15.71
N GLY A 89 -11.24 1.48 -16.20
CA GLY A 89 -10.22 2.13 -17.02
C GLY A 89 -9.11 2.83 -16.23
N SER A 90 -9.19 2.85 -14.90
CA SER A 90 -8.27 3.60 -14.02
C SER A 90 -6.80 3.15 -14.06
N GLY A 91 -6.48 2.04 -14.74
CA GLY A 91 -5.14 1.48 -14.79
C GLY A 91 -4.71 0.80 -13.49
N HIS A 92 -5.63 0.56 -12.55
CA HIS A 92 -5.32 -0.17 -11.33
C HIS A 92 -4.93 -1.62 -11.64
N ARG A 93 -3.64 -1.92 -11.51
CA ARG A 93 -3.09 -3.27 -11.68
C ARG A 93 -2.75 -3.87 -10.32
N SER A 94 -3.24 -5.08 -10.05
CA SER A 94 -2.82 -5.80 -8.83
C SER A 94 -1.30 -5.92 -8.75
N ARG A 95 -0.78 -5.73 -7.54
CA ARG A 95 0.64 -5.82 -7.27
C ARG A 95 1.10 -7.26 -7.47
N ARG A 96 2.30 -7.42 -8.03
CA ARG A 96 2.92 -8.76 -8.05
C ARG A 96 3.32 -9.10 -6.61
N PRO A 97 3.06 -10.33 -6.14
CA PRO A 97 3.55 -10.75 -4.83
C PRO A 97 5.08 -10.62 -4.81
N HIS A 98 5.59 -9.98 -3.77
CA HIS A 98 7.02 -9.93 -3.49
C HIS A 98 7.40 -11.32 -2.97
N SER A 99 8.30 -12.01 -3.67
CA SER A 99 8.93 -13.22 -3.15
C SER A 99 9.83 -12.82 -1.99
N SER A 100 9.37 -13.03 -0.77
CA SER A 100 10.19 -12.95 0.44
C SER A 100 11.15 -14.15 0.49
N ALA A 101 12.15 -14.15 -0.40
CA ALA A 101 13.30 -15.04 -0.26
C ALA A 101 14.27 -14.43 0.76
N THR A 102 13.93 -14.53 2.04
CA THR A 102 14.95 -14.39 3.09
C THR A 102 15.73 -15.70 3.08
N SER A 103 16.82 -15.76 2.33
CA SER A 103 17.79 -16.84 2.49
C SER A 103 18.28 -16.80 3.94
N PRO A 104 18.28 -17.93 4.69
CA PRO A 104 18.87 -17.95 6.02
C PRO A 104 20.35 -17.59 5.92
N PRO A 105 20.93 -16.91 6.94
CA PRO A 105 22.36 -16.66 6.95
C PRO A 105 23.08 -18.00 6.92
N THR A 106 23.90 -18.22 5.89
CA THR A 106 24.77 -19.39 5.77
C THR A 106 25.70 -19.38 6.97
N GLY A 107 25.37 -20.16 8.00
CA GLY A 107 26.23 -20.36 9.15
C GLY A 107 27.54 -20.97 8.69
N SER A 108 28.61 -20.18 8.70
CA SER A 108 29.96 -20.71 8.59
C SER A 108 30.24 -21.52 9.86
N GLY A 109 30.43 -22.82 9.69
CA GLY A 109 30.79 -23.71 10.77
C GLY A 109 32.10 -23.26 11.42
N ARG A 110 32.11 -23.17 12.75
CA ARG A 110 33.35 -23.26 13.53
C ARG A 110 33.84 -24.70 13.46
N PRO A 111 35.12 -24.97 13.19
CA PRO A 111 35.70 -26.26 13.53
C PRO A 111 35.86 -26.32 15.06
N GLU A 112 35.30 -27.37 15.67
CA GLU A 112 35.64 -27.78 17.04
C GLU A 112 37.13 -28.16 17.10
N ALA A 113 37.78 -27.75 18.18
CA ALA A 113 39.10 -28.22 18.61
C ALA A 113 38.99 -28.61 20.08
#